data_AF-A0A2E4KDL0-F1
#
_entry.id   AF-A0A2E4KDL0-F1
#
_cell.length_a   1.000
_cell.length_b   1.000
_cell.length_c   1.000
_cell.angle_alpha   90.00
_cell.angle_beta   90.00
_cell.angle_gamma   90.00
#
_symmetry.space_group_name_H-M   'P 1'
#
loop_
_entity.id
_entity.type
_entity.pdbx_description
1 polymer ?
#
loop_
_entity_poly.entity_id
_entity_poly.type
_entity_poly.pdbx_seq_one_letter_code
_entity_poly.pdbx_strand_id
1 'polypeptide(L)'
;MSKGDQTLRYLSEEDIDFVNRYDPTNYPPNAVTADVILLTIRSGRLAVLLVERANSPQSGSWALPGGHLNPKESINETALRELADKTGLTAEPAHLEQLQTYSTPGRDIRDSKMRVTSVAYLAFMPDPGTPRAGSDTRSARFWAVDDLPEFNSQLTYEEGPVLAFDHADMLRDGLERAASKLEYTTLATAFVDDQFTISDLRRVYEAVWRSGIDAANFSRKVKGTTGFIEPTGVKRATGRAPAGLFVKGRAGLISPPFFRPVE
;
A
#
# COMPACT_ATOMS: atom_id res chain seq x y z
N MET A 1 14.01 18.13 -25.47
CA MET A 1 14.02 19.17 -24.42
C MET A 1 13.50 18.52 -23.14
N SER A 2 14.30 18.51 -22.07
CA SER A 2 13.92 17.94 -20.76
C SER A 2 12.77 18.74 -20.14
N LYS A 3 11.90 18.13 -19.32
CA LYS A 3 10.83 18.84 -18.59
C LYS A 3 11.35 20.04 -17.77
N GLY A 4 12.61 20.04 -17.34
CA GLY A 4 13.23 21.18 -16.65
C GLY A 4 13.41 22.44 -17.50
N ASP A 5 13.41 22.30 -18.83
CA ASP A 5 13.61 23.39 -19.80
C ASP A 5 12.29 24.15 -20.10
N GLN A 6 11.14 23.62 -19.66
CA GLN A 6 9.84 24.26 -19.84
C GLN A 6 9.53 25.30 -18.74
N THR A 7 10.11 25.15 -17.55
CA THR A 7 9.89 26.06 -16.41
C THR A 7 10.62 27.41 -16.58
N LEU A 8 11.71 27.43 -17.35
CA LEU A 8 12.52 28.64 -17.58
C LEU A 8 11.90 29.63 -18.57
N ARG A 9 10.88 29.22 -19.34
CA ARG A 9 10.26 30.06 -20.40
C ARG A 9 9.50 31.29 -19.88
N TYR A 10 9.25 31.38 -18.58
CA TYR A 10 8.47 32.45 -17.96
C TYR A 10 9.20 33.18 -16.83
N LEU A 11 10.50 32.93 -16.64
CA LEU A 11 11.28 33.58 -15.61
C LEU A 11 11.72 34.98 -16.05
N SER A 12 11.65 35.95 -15.13
CA SER A 12 12.25 37.26 -15.33
C SER A 12 13.78 37.18 -15.25
N GLU A 13 14.48 38.23 -15.70
CA GLU A 13 15.94 38.31 -15.51
C GLU A 13 16.33 38.26 -14.03
N GLU A 14 15.50 38.84 -13.15
CA GLU A 14 15.70 38.80 -11.69
C GLU A 14 15.60 37.36 -11.14
N ASP A 15 14.64 36.57 -11.63
CA ASP A 15 14.48 35.17 -11.22
C ASP A 15 15.67 34.31 -11.67
N ILE A 16 16.17 34.53 -12.90
CA ILE A 16 17.35 33.83 -13.42
C ILE A 16 18.58 34.16 -12.57
N ASP A 17 18.77 35.44 -12.25
CA ASP A 17 19.87 35.91 -11.39
C ASP A 17 19.77 35.34 -9.96
N PHE A 18 18.57 35.27 -9.40
CA PHE A 18 18.34 34.65 -8.11
C PHE A 18 18.71 33.16 -8.13
N VAL A 19 18.23 32.40 -9.12
CA VAL A 19 18.53 30.96 -9.26
C VAL A 19 20.03 30.71 -9.43
N ASN A 20 20.72 31.56 -10.21
CA ASN A 20 22.18 31.44 -10.41
C ASN A 20 22.98 31.69 -9.12
N ARG A 21 22.45 32.50 -8.19
CA ARG A 21 23.07 32.79 -6.89
C ARG A 21 22.51 31.93 -5.76
N TYR A 22 21.60 31.01 -6.05
CA TYR A 22 20.97 30.16 -5.04
C TYR A 22 22.01 29.21 -4.44
N ASP A 23 22.29 29.39 -3.15
CA ASP A 23 23.08 28.43 -2.37
C ASP A 23 22.12 27.44 -1.67
N PRO A 24 22.08 26.16 -2.10
CA PRO A 24 21.21 25.16 -1.49
C PRO A 24 21.55 24.87 -0.02
N THR A 25 22.77 25.22 0.43
CA THR A 25 23.21 24.98 1.81
C THR A 25 22.59 25.94 2.81
N ASN A 26 21.89 26.98 2.35
CA ASN A 26 21.08 27.86 3.19
C ASN A 26 19.93 27.13 3.90
N TYR A 27 19.57 25.94 3.43
CA TYR A 27 18.58 25.07 4.06
C TYR A 27 19.23 23.76 4.51
N PRO A 28 18.89 23.25 5.71
CA PRO A 28 19.43 21.97 6.14
C PRO A 28 18.96 20.85 5.20
N PRO A 29 19.85 19.91 4.84
CA PRO A 29 19.49 18.81 3.95
C PRO A 29 18.41 17.91 4.57
N ASN A 30 17.53 17.39 3.72
CA ASN A 30 16.47 16.45 4.10
C ASN A 30 16.45 15.29 3.11
N ALA A 31 16.66 14.08 3.60
CA ALA A 31 16.50 12.87 2.82
C ALA A 31 15.02 12.54 2.66
N VAL A 32 14.57 12.48 1.42
CA VAL A 32 13.22 12.04 1.08
C VAL A 32 13.25 10.56 0.72
N THR A 33 12.33 9.80 1.30
CA THR A 33 12.14 8.37 1.07
C THR A 33 10.70 8.08 0.67
N ALA A 34 10.47 6.95 0.00
CA ALA A 34 9.14 6.42 -0.25
C ALA A 34 9.05 5.00 0.32
N ASP A 35 7.97 4.69 1.04
CA ASP A 35 7.69 3.37 1.60
C ASP A 35 6.31 2.87 1.12
N VAL A 36 6.22 1.60 0.74
CA VAL A 36 4.99 1.02 0.18
C VAL A 36 4.35 0.01 1.12
N ILE A 37 3.12 0.29 1.53
CA ILE A 37 2.23 -0.63 2.25
C ILE A 37 1.46 -1.42 1.20
N LEU A 38 2.05 -2.52 0.72
CA LEU A 38 1.40 -3.41 -0.22
C LEU A 38 0.55 -4.45 0.52
N LEU A 39 -0.78 -4.33 0.39
CA LEU A 39 -1.75 -5.24 0.97
C LEU A 39 -2.31 -6.21 -0.07
N THR A 40 -2.59 -7.44 0.36
CA THR A 40 -3.22 -8.49 -0.42
C THR A 40 -3.98 -9.45 0.50
N ILE A 41 -4.82 -10.34 -0.05
CA ILE A 41 -5.45 -11.41 0.72
C ILE A 41 -4.72 -12.72 0.45
N ARG A 42 -4.13 -13.32 1.48
CA ARG A 42 -3.45 -14.63 1.40
C ARG A 42 -4.03 -15.60 2.40
N SER A 43 -4.40 -16.79 1.91
CA SER A 43 -5.04 -17.83 2.73
C SER A 43 -6.26 -17.31 3.51
N GLY A 44 -7.01 -16.37 2.92
CA GLY A 44 -8.18 -15.74 3.53
C GLY A 44 -7.88 -14.67 4.58
N ARG A 45 -6.61 -14.32 4.82
CA ARG A 45 -6.18 -13.30 5.78
C ARG A 45 -5.61 -12.08 5.05
N LEU A 46 -5.80 -10.90 5.62
CA LEU A 46 -5.13 -9.70 5.14
C LEU A 46 -3.63 -9.83 5.42
N ALA A 47 -2.82 -9.63 4.38
CA ALA A 47 -1.38 -9.75 4.47
C ALA A 47 -0.69 -8.50 3.91
N VAL A 48 0.45 -8.15 4.51
CA VAL A 48 1.30 -7.03 4.13
C VAL A 48 2.66 -7.55 3.66
N LEU A 49 3.21 -6.96 2.59
CA LEU A 49 4.58 -7.23 2.15
C LEU A 49 5.58 -6.52 3.06
N LEU A 50 6.52 -7.29 3.62
CA LEU A 50 7.63 -6.75 4.40
C LEU A 50 8.96 -7.29 3.87
N VAL A 51 10.01 -6.53 4.13
CA VAL A 51 11.40 -6.86 3.81
C VAL A 51 12.25 -6.85 5.08
N GLU A 52 13.09 -7.87 5.27
CA GLU A 52 14.04 -7.93 6.37
C GLU A 52 15.30 -7.14 6.00
N ARG A 53 15.62 -6.12 6.80
CA ARG A 53 16.71 -5.19 6.54
C ARG A 53 18.06 -5.89 6.65
N ALA A 54 18.88 -5.83 5.60
CA ALA A 54 20.26 -6.33 5.67
C ALA A 54 21.19 -5.36 6.40
N ASN A 55 20.93 -4.06 6.28
CA ASN A 55 21.85 -2.99 6.67
C ASN A 55 21.40 -2.23 7.92
N SER A 56 22.37 -1.66 8.63
CA SER A 56 22.11 -0.70 9.72
C SER A 56 21.46 0.59 9.20
N PRO A 57 20.65 1.29 10.03
CA PRO A 57 20.23 0.91 11.39
C PRO A 57 19.17 -0.21 11.39
N GLN A 58 18.97 -0.86 12.56
CA GLN A 58 17.96 -1.91 12.75
C GLN A 58 18.08 -3.07 11.75
N SER A 59 19.31 -3.55 11.54
CA SER A 59 19.56 -4.75 10.74
C SER A 59 18.86 -5.96 11.37
N GLY A 60 18.17 -6.77 10.58
CA GLY A 60 17.35 -7.90 11.04
C GLY A 60 15.90 -7.55 11.40
N SER A 61 15.56 -6.26 11.52
CA SER A 61 14.16 -5.84 11.66
C SER A 61 13.43 -5.90 10.31
N TRP A 62 12.12 -6.06 10.36
CA TRP A 62 11.25 -6.05 9.19
C TRP A 62 10.78 -4.63 8.88
N ALA A 63 10.64 -4.31 7.61
CA ALA A 63 10.29 -2.97 7.15
C ALA A 63 9.32 -3.04 5.97
N LEU A 64 8.57 -1.96 5.75
CA LEU A 64 7.93 -1.72 4.47
C LEU A 64 9.02 -1.64 3.39
N PRO A 65 8.78 -2.15 2.17
CA PRO A 65 9.67 -1.93 1.05
C PRO A 65 9.71 -0.43 0.73
N GLY A 66 10.90 0.16 0.84
CA GLY A 66 11.09 1.59 0.62
C GLY A 66 12.54 2.05 0.70
N GLY A 67 12.81 3.22 0.13
CA GLY A 67 14.16 3.76 -0.01
C GLY A 67 14.17 5.21 -0.51
N HIS A 68 15.35 5.69 -0.89
CA HIS A 68 15.58 7.13 -1.12
C HIS A 68 15.14 7.56 -2.52
N LEU A 69 14.62 8.79 -2.60
CA LEU A 69 14.32 9.48 -3.86
C LEU A 69 15.61 9.77 -4.66
N ASN A 70 15.67 9.32 -5.91
CA ASN A 70 16.76 9.69 -6.82
C ASN A 70 16.52 11.05 -7.49
N PRO A 71 17.58 11.75 -7.96
CA PRO A 71 17.45 13.10 -8.53
C PRO A 71 16.61 13.23 -9.82
N LYS A 72 16.32 12.13 -10.51
CA LYS A 72 15.67 12.13 -11.84
C LYS A 72 14.35 11.37 -11.87
N GLU A 73 13.76 11.12 -10.71
CA GLU A 73 12.47 10.46 -10.57
C GLU A 73 11.55 11.26 -9.65
N SER A 74 10.25 11.02 -9.76
CA SER A 74 9.24 11.47 -8.82
C SER A 74 9.14 10.54 -7.63
N ILE A 75 8.47 11.01 -6.57
CA ILE A 75 8.26 10.19 -5.38
C ILE A 75 7.33 8.96 -5.65
N ASN A 76 6.41 9.07 -6.61
CA ASN A 76 5.64 7.93 -7.12
C ASN A 76 6.54 6.89 -7.80
N GLU A 77 7.44 7.34 -8.69
CA GLU A 77 8.39 6.46 -9.39
C GLU A 77 9.37 5.81 -8.39
N THR A 78 9.77 6.54 -7.35
CA THR A 78 10.58 6.02 -6.23
C THR A 78 9.87 4.85 -5.55
N ALA A 79 8.59 5.02 -5.20
CA ALA A 79 7.80 4.00 -4.51
C ALA A 79 7.73 2.69 -5.32
N LEU A 80 7.44 2.79 -6.62
CA LEU A 80 7.36 1.64 -7.52
C LEU A 80 8.72 0.97 -7.74
N ARG A 81 9.79 1.77 -7.92
CA ARG A 81 11.15 1.26 -8.09
C ARG A 81 11.63 0.53 -6.84
N GLU A 82 11.49 1.13 -5.66
CA GLU A 82 11.91 0.51 -4.39
C GLU A 82 11.12 -0.76 -4.07
N LEU A 83 9.82 -0.79 -4.40
CA LEU A 83 9.02 -2.02 -4.32
C LEU A 83 9.62 -3.12 -5.20
N ALA A 84 9.92 -2.82 -6.47
CA ALA A 84 10.49 -3.79 -7.40
C ALA A 84 11.90 -4.23 -6.99
N ASP A 85 12.78 -3.29 -6.64
CA ASP A 85 14.19 -3.54 -6.31
C ASP A 85 14.32 -4.47 -5.09
N LYS A 86 13.47 -4.29 -4.07
CA LYS A 86 13.58 -5.05 -2.81
C LYS A 86 12.87 -6.38 -2.83
N THR A 87 11.89 -6.55 -3.72
CA THR A 87 10.94 -7.67 -3.65
C THR A 87 10.80 -8.44 -4.97
N GLY A 88 11.44 -7.98 -6.05
CA GLY A 88 11.35 -8.58 -7.37
C GLY A 88 9.96 -8.47 -8.01
N LEU A 89 9.03 -7.73 -7.39
CA LEU A 89 7.67 -7.54 -7.89
C LEU A 89 7.65 -6.39 -8.90
N THR A 90 7.61 -6.73 -10.19
CA THR A 90 7.63 -5.74 -11.28
C THR A 90 6.26 -5.40 -11.84
N ALA A 91 5.22 -6.14 -11.45
CA ALA A 91 3.85 -5.82 -11.84
C ALA A 91 3.36 -4.57 -11.10
N GLU A 92 2.68 -3.68 -11.80
CA GLU A 92 2.06 -2.52 -11.14
C GLU A 92 0.89 -2.99 -10.25
N PRO A 93 0.73 -2.41 -9.05
CA PRO A 93 -0.43 -2.68 -8.20
C PRO A 93 -1.75 -2.35 -8.91
N ALA A 94 -2.79 -3.11 -8.59
CA ALA A 94 -4.16 -2.83 -9.06
C ALA A 94 -4.71 -1.50 -8.51
N HIS A 95 -4.13 -1.03 -7.40
CA HIS A 95 -4.36 0.29 -6.82
C HIS A 95 -3.07 0.78 -6.18
N LEU A 96 -2.72 2.05 -6.39
CA LEU A 96 -1.64 2.75 -5.71
C LEU A 96 -2.12 4.17 -5.39
N GLU A 97 -2.08 4.55 -4.11
CA GLU A 97 -2.36 5.92 -3.69
C GLU A 97 -1.33 6.40 -2.67
N GLN A 98 -0.99 7.69 -2.71
CA GLN A 98 -0.23 8.31 -1.64
C GLN A 98 -1.10 8.32 -0.36
N LEU A 99 -0.57 7.77 0.72
CA LEU A 99 -1.27 7.68 2.01
C LEU A 99 -1.11 8.99 2.79
N GLN A 100 0.14 9.29 3.17
CA GLN A 100 0.54 10.42 4.01
C GLN A 100 2.08 10.58 4.00
N THR A 101 2.55 11.76 4.41
CA THR A 101 3.98 12.03 4.66
C THR A 101 4.30 11.95 6.15
N TYR A 102 5.38 11.24 6.49
CA TYR A 102 5.91 11.05 7.84
C TYR A 102 7.20 11.84 7.99
N SER A 103 7.17 12.86 8.85
CA SER A 103 8.25 13.85 9.02
C SER A 103 8.48 14.25 10.47
N THR A 104 8.03 13.43 11.43
CA THR A 104 8.27 13.64 12.86
C THR A 104 9.77 13.56 13.17
N PRO A 105 10.38 14.56 13.84
CA PRO A 105 11.77 14.46 14.27
C PRO A 105 12.02 13.24 15.15
N GLY A 106 13.06 12.46 14.82
CA GLY A 106 13.43 11.26 15.57
C GLY A 106 12.73 9.98 15.12
N ARG A 107 11.91 10.02 14.04
CA ARG A 107 11.35 8.82 13.41
C ARG A 107 12.42 7.84 12.91
N ASP A 108 13.55 8.41 12.49
CA ASP A 108 14.72 7.68 12.06
C ASP A 108 15.91 8.07 12.94
N ILE A 109 16.66 7.10 13.44
CA ILE A 109 17.85 7.36 14.27
C ILE A 109 18.92 8.19 13.55
N ARG A 110 18.89 8.18 12.21
CA ARG A 110 19.74 9.01 11.34
C ARG A 110 19.37 10.50 11.39
N ASP A 111 18.20 10.87 11.93
CA ASP A 111 17.77 12.28 12.09
C ASP A 111 18.77 13.13 12.87
N SER A 112 19.63 12.51 13.69
CA SER A 112 20.76 13.16 14.37
C SER A 112 21.84 13.71 13.42
N LYS A 113 21.85 13.28 12.15
CA LYS A 113 22.79 13.69 11.11
C LYS A 113 22.09 14.43 9.97
N MET A 114 20.95 13.94 9.53
CA MET A 114 20.14 14.53 8.46
C MET A 114 18.70 14.08 8.64
N ARG A 115 17.75 15.01 8.54
CA ARG A 115 16.31 14.69 8.63
C ARG A 115 15.93 13.68 7.56
N VAL A 116 15.09 12.71 7.92
CA VAL A 116 14.50 11.74 6.99
C VAL A 116 12.99 11.93 6.95
N THR A 117 12.48 12.39 5.82
CA THR A 117 11.04 12.43 5.52
C THR A 117 10.68 11.20 4.67
N SER A 118 9.64 10.46 5.05
CA SER A 118 9.08 9.39 4.22
C SER A 118 7.71 9.76 3.67
N VAL A 119 7.45 9.43 2.41
CA VAL A 119 6.12 9.47 1.81
C VAL A 119 5.61 8.04 1.69
N ALA A 120 4.56 7.73 2.44
CA ALA A 120 3.96 6.40 2.43
C ALA A 120 2.97 6.26 1.27
N TYR A 121 2.96 5.07 0.67
CA TYR A 121 2.00 4.66 -0.34
C TYR A 121 1.20 3.47 0.13
N LEU A 122 -0.10 3.47 -0.15
CA LEU A 122 -0.97 2.33 0.03
C LEU A 122 -1.20 1.66 -1.32
N ALA A 123 -0.92 0.37 -1.41
CA ALA A 123 -1.05 -0.40 -2.63
C ALA A 123 -1.88 -1.67 -2.41
N PHE A 124 -2.69 -2.05 -3.39
CA PHE A 124 -3.44 -3.31 -3.40
C PHE A 124 -3.05 -4.15 -4.62
N MET A 125 -2.83 -5.44 -4.41
CA MET A 125 -2.52 -6.38 -5.49
C MET A 125 -3.19 -7.74 -5.21
N PRO A 126 -4.04 -8.25 -6.12
CA PRO A 126 -4.76 -9.51 -5.91
C PRO A 126 -3.83 -10.71 -5.75
N ASP A 127 -2.93 -10.90 -6.71
CA ASP A 127 -1.92 -11.94 -6.67
C ASP A 127 -0.54 -11.35 -7.02
N PRO A 128 0.24 -10.93 -6.01
CA PRO A 128 1.59 -10.46 -6.24
C PRO A 128 2.59 -11.57 -6.58
N GLY A 129 2.22 -12.86 -6.55
CA GLY A 129 3.19 -13.94 -6.66
C GLY A 129 4.16 -13.98 -5.47
N THR A 130 5.25 -14.74 -5.58
CA THR A 130 6.22 -14.89 -4.47
C THR A 130 7.31 -13.82 -4.55
N PRO A 131 7.45 -12.94 -3.54
CA PRO A 131 8.51 -11.92 -3.54
C PRO A 131 9.89 -12.58 -3.43
N ARG A 132 10.90 -11.94 -4.03
CA ARG A 132 12.30 -12.33 -4.00
C ARG A 132 13.12 -11.17 -3.44
N ALA A 133 13.95 -11.45 -2.45
CA ALA A 133 14.77 -10.43 -1.82
C ALA A 133 15.74 -9.78 -2.82
N GLY A 134 15.78 -8.45 -2.81
CA GLY A 134 16.76 -7.64 -3.52
C GLY A 134 18.15 -7.67 -2.89
N SER A 135 19.11 -7.00 -3.53
CA SER A 135 20.52 -7.03 -3.12
C SER A 135 20.82 -6.54 -1.70
N ASP A 136 20.01 -5.62 -1.17
CA ASP A 136 20.13 -5.00 0.16
C ASP A 136 19.09 -5.53 1.17
N THR A 137 18.43 -6.65 0.83
CA THR A 137 17.32 -7.25 1.57
C THR A 137 17.68 -8.69 1.92
N ARG A 138 17.53 -9.10 3.19
CA ARG A 138 17.80 -10.50 3.61
C ARG A 138 16.68 -11.44 3.18
N SER A 139 15.45 -10.97 3.28
CA SER A 139 14.24 -11.72 3.02
C SER A 139 13.13 -10.78 2.62
N ALA A 140 12.23 -11.22 1.75
CA ALA A 140 11.01 -10.50 1.40
C ALA A 140 9.85 -11.50 1.46
N ARG A 141 8.78 -11.17 2.19
CA ARG A 141 7.61 -12.04 2.28
C ARG A 141 6.35 -11.30 2.70
N PHE A 142 5.22 -11.92 2.41
CA PHE A 142 3.94 -11.48 2.95
C PHE A 142 3.75 -12.04 4.36
N TRP A 143 3.41 -11.16 5.29
CA TRP A 143 3.01 -11.50 6.65
C TRP A 143 1.52 -11.27 6.80
N ALA A 144 0.79 -12.20 7.40
CA ALA A 144 -0.58 -11.90 7.81
C ALA A 144 -0.53 -10.81 8.89
N VAL A 145 -1.43 -9.83 8.82
CA VAL A 145 -1.44 -8.71 9.76
C VAL A 145 -1.62 -9.19 11.20
N ASP A 146 -2.42 -10.24 11.44
CA ASP A 146 -2.57 -10.78 12.81
C ASP A 146 -1.36 -11.60 13.28
N ASP A 147 -0.34 -11.83 12.43
CA ASP A 147 0.92 -12.47 12.84
C ASP A 147 1.98 -11.42 13.26
N LEU A 148 1.62 -10.14 13.30
CA LEU A 148 2.47 -9.03 13.72
C LEU A 148 2.18 -8.66 15.19
N PRO A 149 3.18 -8.65 16.09
CA PRO A 149 3.00 -8.31 17.51
C PRO A 149 2.33 -6.94 17.75
N GLU A 150 2.59 -5.95 16.91
CA GLU A 150 2.02 -4.61 17.00
C GLU A 150 0.50 -4.55 16.69
N PHE A 151 -0.05 -5.65 16.17
CA PHE A 151 -1.44 -5.80 15.70
C PHE A 151 -2.16 -7.01 16.29
N ASN A 152 -1.49 -7.78 17.16
CA ASN A 152 -2.04 -8.91 17.87
C ASN A 152 -1.46 -9.00 19.29
N SER A 153 -2.28 -8.65 20.29
CA SER A 153 -1.90 -8.66 21.70
C SER A 153 -1.61 -10.06 22.28
N GLN A 154 -1.91 -11.12 21.53
CA GLN A 154 -1.58 -12.50 21.91
C GLN A 154 -0.15 -12.90 21.53
N LEU A 155 0.56 -12.07 20.76
CA LEU A 155 1.93 -12.32 20.33
C LEU A 155 2.90 -11.45 21.10
N THR A 156 4.06 -12.02 21.41
CA THR A 156 5.22 -11.28 21.92
C THR A 156 6.18 -10.92 20.79
N TYR A 157 7.06 -9.94 21.02
CA TYR A 157 8.12 -9.59 20.06
C TYR A 157 9.16 -10.70 19.86
N GLU A 158 9.13 -11.77 20.67
CA GLU A 158 9.94 -12.97 20.48
C GLU A 158 9.31 -13.94 19.47
N GLU A 159 8.00 -13.83 19.23
CA GLU A 159 7.22 -14.76 18.40
C GLU A 159 6.92 -14.22 16.98
N GLY A 160 7.06 -12.91 16.77
CA GLY A 160 6.74 -12.23 15.51
C GLY A 160 7.82 -11.26 15.02
N PRO A 161 7.66 -10.68 13.82
CA PRO A 161 8.63 -9.76 13.27
C PRO A 161 8.56 -8.41 13.99
N VAL A 162 9.71 -7.83 14.32
CA VAL A 162 9.78 -6.47 14.85
C VAL A 162 9.85 -5.48 13.69
N LEU A 163 8.92 -4.53 13.64
CA LEU A 163 8.91 -3.49 12.62
C LEU A 163 9.96 -2.40 12.89
N ALA A 164 10.67 -1.98 11.84
CA ALA A 164 11.67 -0.92 11.89
C ALA A 164 11.03 0.48 11.93
N PHE A 165 11.75 1.44 12.51
CA PHE A 165 11.36 2.85 12.58
C PHE A 165 9.92 3.05 13.10
N ASP A 166 9.14 3.90 12.45
CA ASP A 166 7.72 4.16 12.66
C ASP A 166 6.83 3.34 11.70
N HIS A 167 7.34 2.24 11.12
CA HIS A 167 6.59 1.47 10.12
C HIS A 167 5.33 0.79 10.68
N ALA A 168 5.29 0.53 11.99
CA ALA A 168 4.08 0.06 12.66
C ALA A 168 2.96 1.13 12.61
N ASP A 169 3.32 2.40 12.78
CA ASP A 169 2.37 3.52 12.70
C ASP A 169 1.91 3.71 11.25
N MET A 170 2.84 3.69 10.29
CA MET A 170 2.53 3.77 8.86
C MET A 170 1.56 2.65 8.44
N LEU A 171 1.82 1.41 8.86
CA LEU A 171 0.95 0.28 8.56
C LEU A 171 -0.42 0.45 9.22
N ARG A 172 -0.50 0.91 10.47
CA ARG A 172 -1.78 1.18 11.15
C ARG A 172 -2.65 2.17 10.38
N ASP A 173 -2.06 3.27 9.93
CA ASP A 173 -2.74 4.27 9.11
C ASP A 173 -3.17 3.71 7.75
N GLY A 174 -2.32 2.89 7.12
CA GLY A 174 -2.64 2.23 5.85
C GLY A 174 -3.79 1.22 5.96
N LEU A 175 -3.84 0.46 7.05
CA LEU A 175 -4.92 -0.49 7.35
C LEU A 175 -6.25 0.24 7.56
N GLU A 176 -6.25 1.32 8.34
CA GLU A 176 -7.46 2.11 8.54
C GLU A 176 -7.90 2.80 7.24
N ARG A 177 -6.96 3.34 6.46
CA ARG A 177 -7.26 3.92 5.14
C ARG A 177 -7.90 2.88 4.22
N ALA A 178 -7.36 1.67 4.16
CA ALA A 178 -7.94 0.58 3.39
C ALA A 178 -9.36 0.28 3.87
N ALA A 179 -9.54 0.00 5.16
CA ALA A 179 -10.83 -0.33 5.76
C ALA A 179 -11.90 0.75 5.51
N SER A 180 -11.54 2.02 5.69
CA SER A 180 -12.41 3.18 5.44
C SER A 180 -12.82 3.26 3.96
N LYS A 181 -11.88 3.07 3.03
CA LYS A 181 -12.17 3.14 1.59
C LYS A 181 -13.16 2.06 1.13
N LEU A 182 -13.18 0.89 1.76
CA LEU A 182 -14.14 -0.17 1.42
C LEU A 182 -15.60 0.21 1.75
N GLU A 183 -15.82 1.16 2.65
CA GLU A 183 -17.17 1.61 3.02
C GLU A 183 -17.88 2.34 1.88
N TYR A 184 -17.15 3.19 1.15
CA TYR A 184 -17.74 4.11 0.16
C TYR A 184 -17.16 3.97 -1.25
N THR A 185 -16.22 3.05 -1.50
CA THR A 185 -15.64 2.81 -2.82
C THR A 185 -15.68 1.35 -3.22
N THR A 186 -15.52 1.08 -4.52
CA THR A 186 -15.44 -0.27 -5.07
C THR A 186 -14.03 -0.88 -4.99
N LEU A 187 -13.12 -0.30 -4.20
CA LEU A 187 -11.71 -0.70 -4.11
C LEU A 187 -11.46 -2.12 -3.60
N ALA A 188 -12.46 -2.76 -2.96
CA ALA A 188 -12.38 -4.18 -2.66
C ALA A 188 -12.11 -5.05 -3.91
N THR A 189 -12.47 -4.58 -5.11
CA THR A 189 -12.16 -5.25 -6.38
C THR A 189 -10.66 -5.28 -6.72
N ALA A 190 -9.84 -4.43 -6.10
CA ALA A 190 -8.39 -4.42 -6.29
C ALA A 190 -7.66 -5.52 -5.49
N PHE A 191 -8.39 -6.34 -4.73
CA PHE A 191 -7.87 -7.48 -3.97
C PHE A 191 -8.23 -8.84 -4.60
N VAL A 192 -9.01 -8.86 -5.68
CA VAL A 192 -9.48 -10.09 -6.34
C VAL A 192 -9.03 -10.12 -7.79
N ASP A 193 -8.92 -11.32 -8.35
CA ASP A 193 -8.60 -11.52 -9.76
C ASP A 193 -9.59 -10.81 -10.69
N ASP A 194 -9.22 -10.65 -11.96
CA ASP A 194 -10.08 -10.02 -12.99
C ASP A 194 -11.49 -10.59 -13.03
N GLN A 195 -11.63 -11.90 -12.79
CA GLN A 195 -12.91 -12.57 -12.63
C GLN A 195 -13.05 -13.17 -11.24
N PHE A 196 -14.09 -12.77 -10.51
CA PHE A 196 -14.29 -13.14 -9.11
C PHE A 196 -15.75 -13.45 -8.81
N THR A 197 -15.99 -14.17 -7.73
CA THR A 197 -17.33 -14.39 -7.20
C THR A 197 -17.67 -13.33 -6.14
N ILE A 198 -18.96 -13.11 -5.87
CA ILE A 198 -19.39 -12.27 -4.73
C ILE A 198 -18.83 -12.81 -3.40
N SER A 199 -18.63 -14.12 -3.29
CA SER A 199 -18.02 -14.73 -2.11
C SER A 199 -16.54 -14.37 -1.95
N ASP A 200 -15.79 -14.26 -3.05
CA ASP A 200 -14.40 -13.79 -3.03
C ASP A 200 -14.34 -12.34 -2.58
N LEU A 201 -15.19 -11.48 -3.16
CA LEU A 201 -15.29 -10.08 -2.77
C LEU A 201 -15.68 -9.94 -1.29
N ARG A 202 -16.63 -10.73 -0.80
CA ARG A 202 -17.03 -10.74 0.61
C ARG A 202 -15.87 -11.08 1.53
N ARG A 203 -15.03 -12.06 1.16
CA ARG A 203 -13.85 -12.43 1.95
C ARG A 203 -12.85 -11.29 2.07
N VAL A 204 -12.71 -10.45 1.04
CA VAL A 204 -11.90 -9.23 1.13
C VAL A 204 -12.43 -8.32 2.23
N TYR A 205 -13.73 -8.03 2.22
CA TYR A 205 -14.35 -7.19 3.25
C TYR A 205 -14.19 -7.80 4.65
N GLU A 206 -14.41 -9.11 4.80
CA GLU A 206 -14.24 -9.80 6.10
C GLU A 206 -12.79 -9.74 6.60
N ALA A 207 -11.82 -9.94 5.71
CA ALA A 207 -10.40 -9.89 6.05
C ALA A 207 -9.92 -8.46 6.38
N VAL A 208 -10.39 -7.45 5.63
CA VAL A 208 -9.99 -6.05 5.84
C VAL A 208 -10.66 -5.45 7.07
N TRP A 209 -11.95 -5.72 7.29
CA TRP A 209 -12.67 -5.23 8.48
C TRP A 209 -12.51 -6.14 9.69
N ARG A 210 -11.82 -7.28 9.56
CA ARG A 210 -11.60 -8.28 10.61
C ARG A 210 -12.91 -8.69 11.30
N SER A 211 -13.99 -8.76 10.52
CA SER A 211 -15.35 -8.97 11.02
C SER A 211 -16.16 -9.85 10.07
N GLY A 212 -17.06 -10.67 10.64
CA GLY A 212 -17.95 -11.54 9.86
C GLY A 212 -19.04 -10.76 9.15
N ILE A 213 -19.33 -11.09 7.88
CA ILE A 213 -20.34 -10.40 7.09
C ILE A 213 -21.41 -11.37 6.60
N ASP A 214 -22.68 -11.03 6.86
CA ASP A 214 -23.81 -11.81 6.38
C ASP A 214 -23.81 -11.90 4.85
N ALA A 215 -23.75 -13.14 4.34
CA ALA A 215 -23.58 -13.38 2.92
C ALA A 215 -24.79 -12.94 2.08
N ALA A 216 -26.01 -13.06 2.61
CA ALA A 216 -27.22 -12.70 1.89
C ALA A 216 -27.36 -11.19 1.74
N ASN A 217 -27.15 -10.45 2.84
CA ASN A 217 -27.18 -8.99 2.86
C ASN A 217 -26.06 -8.39 2.01
N PHE A 218 -24.84 -8.93 2.12
CA PHE A 218 -23.73 -8.50 1.28
C PHE A 218 -24.04 -8.73 -0.20
N SER A 219 -24.51 -9.92 -0.59
CA SER A 219 -24.85 -10.18 -1.99
C SER A 219 -25.95 -9.27 -2.51
N ARG A 220 -26.98 -8.99 -1.70
CA ARG A 220 -28.08 -8.08 -2.08
C ARG A 220 -27.55 -6.67 -2.30
N LYS A 221 -26.70 -6.18 -1.39
CA LYS A 221 -26.10 -4.85 -1.46
C LYS A 221 -25.21 -4.67 -2.67
N VAL A 222 -24.28 -5.61 -2.92
CA VAL A 222 -23.38 -5.56 -4.08
C VAL A 222 -24.17 -5.55 -5.38
N LYS A 223 -25.14 -6.48 -5.56
CA LYS A 223 -25.97 -6.56 -6.77
C LYS A 223 -26.88 -5.35 -6.96
N GLY A 224 -27.36 -4.76 -5.87
CA GLY A 224 -28.20 -3.57 -5.88
C GLY A 224 -27.41 -2.27 -6.11
N THR A 225 -26.08 -2.30 -6.03
CA THR A 225 -25.22 -1.13 -6.26
C THR A 225 -24.87 -1.05 -7.74
N THR A 226 -25.51 -0.11 -8.45
CA THR A 226 -25.29 0.10 -9.89
C THR A 226 -23.81 0.33 -10.21
N GLY A 227 -23.28 -0.45 -11.15
CA GLY A 227 -21.90 -0.30 -11.64
C GLY A 227 -20.82 -0.82 -10.69
N PHE A 228 -21.16 -1.47 -9.58
CA PHE A 228 -20.15 -2.10 -8.71
C PHE A 228 -19.49 -3.30 -9.41
N ILE A 229 -20.32 -4.22 -9.91
CA ILE A 229 -19.86 -5.44 -10.59
C ILE A 229 -20.66 -5.68 -11.86
N GLU A 230 -20.05 -6.34 -12.84
CA GLU A 230 -20.68 -6.70 -14.11
C GLU A 230 -20.65 -8.24 -14.29
N PRO A 231 -21.79 -8.89 -14.61
CA PRO A 231 -21.84 -10.34 -14.78
C PRO A 231 -21.14 -10.78 -16.07
N THR A 232 -20.35 -11.84 -16.00
CA THR A 232 -19.65 -12.42 -17.18
C THR A 232 -20.49 -13.45 -17.93
N GLY A 233 -21.55 -13.98 -17.30
CA GLY A 233 -22.29 -15.15 -17.78
C GLY A 233 -21.61 -16.50 -17.49
N VAL A 234 -20.35 -16.49 -17.03
CA VAL A 234 -19.58 -17.68 -16.69
C VAL A 234 -19.82 -18.06 -15.23
N LYS A 235 -19.71 -19.36 -14.90
CA LYS A 235 -19.78 -19.87 -13.54
C LYS A 235 -18.51 -20.63 -13.17
N ARG A 236 -18.07 -20.48 -11.92
CA ARG A 236 -16.98 -21.23 -11.31
C ARG A 236 -17.56 -22.39 -10.49
N ALA A 237 -17.03 -23.59 -10.69
CA ALA A 237 -17.33 -24.72 -9.82
C ALA A 237 -16.89 -24.39 -8.39
N THR A 238 -17.74 -24.73 -7.41
CA THR A 238 -17.42 -24.58 -6.00
C THR A 238 -17.67 -25.92 -5.31
N GLY A 239 -17.30 -26.07 -4.04
CA GLY A 239 -17.73 -27.22 -3.23
C GLY A 239 -19.24 -27.28 -2.95
N ARG A 240 -20.04 -26.39 -3.57
CA ARG A 240 -21.50 -26.27 -3.53
C ARG A 240 -22.02 -25.98 -4.94
N ALA A 241 -23.17 -25.30 -5.06
CA ALA A 241 -23.69 -24.84 -6.35
C ALA A 241 -22.68 -23.92 -7.08
N PRO A 242 -22.56 -24.01 -8.41
CA PRO A 242 -21.68 -23.14 -9.18
C PRO A 242 -21.99 -21.65 -8.95
N ALA A 243 -20.96 -20.85 -8.70
CA ALA A 243 -21.07 -19.42 -8.44
C ALA A 243 -20.83 -18.62 -9.72
N GLY A 244 -21.66 -17.59 -9.97
CA GLY A 244 -21.45 -16.68 -11.10
C GLY A 244 -20.17 -15.86 -10.95
N LEU A 245 -19.46 -15.67 -12.05
CA LEU A 245 -18.29 -14.81 -12.13
C LEU A 245 -18.67 -13.41 -12.57
N PHE A 246 -18.00 -12.44 -11.96
CA PHE A 246 -18.17 -11.02 -12.21
C PHE A 246 -16.81 -10.38 -12.48
N VAL A 247 -16.83 -9.24 -13.15
CA VAL A 247 -15.70 -8.33 -13.29
C VAL A 247 -16.01 -7.01 -12.57
N LYS A 248 -14.97 -6.20 -12.34
CA LYS A 248 -15.11 -4.84 -11.80
C LYS A 248 -15.99 -4.00 -12.74
N GLY A 249 -17.02 -3.36 -12.20
CA GLY A 249 -17.84 -2.41 -12.96
C GLY A 249 -17.25 -1.00 -12.97
N ARG A 250 -17.96 -0.05 -13.59
CA ARG A 250 -17.49 1.32 -13.81
C ARG A 250 -17.64 2.26 -12.60
N ALA A 251 -18.36 1.88 -11.56
CA ALA A 251 -18.57 2.73 -10.39
C ALA A 251 -17.29 2.81 -9.54
N GLY A 252 -16.86 4.02 -9.21
CA GLY A 252 -15.80 4.25 -8.22
C GLY A 252 -16.32 4.38 -6.79
N LEU A 253 -17.58 4.80 -6.63
CA LEU A 253 -18.22 5.08 -5.35
C LEU A 253 -19.41 4.16 -5.12
N ILE A 254 -19.70 3.88 -3.84
CA ILE A 254 -20.83 3.08 -3.38
C ILE A 254 -21.82 4.01 -2.67
N SER A 255 -23.08 4.02 -3.13
CA SER A 255 -24.15 4.81 -2.52
C SER A 255 -25.44 3.99 -2.39
N PRO A 256 -26.05 3.91 -1.19
CA PRO A 256 -25.49 4.37 0.10
C PRO A 256 -24.23 3.57 0.46
N PRO A 257 -23.33 4.07 1.33
CA PRO A 257 -22.13 3.33 1.71
C PRO A 257 -22.47 2.01 2.41
N PHE A 258 -21.49 1.12 2.51
CA PHE A 258 -21.49 0.10 3.53
C PHE A 258 -21.13 0.72 4.87
N PHE A 259 -21.60 0.12 5.95
CA PHE A 259 -21.15 0.46 7.30
C PHE A 259 -20.32 -0.71 7.81
N ARG A 260 -19.10 -0.40 8.26
CA ARG A 260 -18.27 -1.39 8.95
C ARG A 260 -19.04 -1.86 10.21
N PRO A 261 -19.12 -3.18 10.47
CA PRO A 261 -19.67 -3.66 11.73
C PRO A 261 -18.88 -3.04 12.89
N VAL A 262 -19.58 -2.48 13.86
CA VAL A 262 -18.98 -2.00 15.10
C VAL A 262 -18.86 -3.21 16.03
N GLU A 263 -17.67 -3.44 16.60
CA GLU A 263 -17.51 -4.43 17.69
C GLU A 263 -18.27 -4.01 18.94
#